data_AF-A0A0G3GWG9-F1
#
_entry.id   AF-A0A0G3GWG9-F1
#
_cell.length_a   1.000
_cell.length_b   1.000
_cell.length_c   1.000
_cell.angle_alpha   90.00
_cell.angle_beta   90.00
_cell.angle_gamma   90.00
#
_symmetry.space_group_name_H-M   'P 1'
#
loop_
_entity.id
_entity.type
_entity.pdbx_description
1 polymer ?
#
loop_
_entity_poly.entity_id
_entity_poly.type
_entity_poly.pdbx_seq_one_letter_code
_entity_poly.pdbx_strand_id
1 'polypeptide(L)'
;MSHQRSFIATTVTGLLFGASVLFIVIAVLFGISAITDQPVIIPGIVSGQVLKENDIPAVYFDPNGQGIMLVILVIAVSYIAASRSR
;
A
#
# COMPACT_ATOMS: atom_id res chain seq x y z
N MET A 1 7.15 -32.46 -4.58
CA MET A 1 7.19 -31.51 -3.44
C MET A 1 7.98 -30.22 -3.70
N SER A 2 8.90 -30.16 -4.69
CA SER A 2 9.69 -28.93 -4.98
C SER A 2 8.87 -27.81 -5.63
N HIS A 3 7.93 -28.13 -6.53
CA HIS A 3 7.17 -27.13 -7.29
C HIS A 3 6.14 -26.37 -6.43
N GLN A 4 5.53 -27.04 -5.45
CA GLN A 4 4.54 -26.44 -4.56
C GLN A 4 5.17 -25.41 -3.61
N ARG A 5 6.40 -25.67 -3.15
CA ARG A 5 7.16 -24.73 -2.30
C ARG A 5 7.56 -23.47 -3.07
N SER A 6 7.95 -23.61 -4.33
CA SER A 6 8.29 -22.49 -5.21
C SER A 6 7.09 -21.56 -5.43
N PHE A 7 5.91 -22.13 -5.73
CA PHE A 7 4.69 -21.35 -5.95
C PHE A 7 4.24 -20.56 -4.71
N ILE A 8 4.29 -21.17 -3.53
CA ILE A 8 3.94 -20.51 -2.27
C ILE A 8 4.91 -19.34 -2.00
N ALA A 9 6.21 -19.56 -2.19
CA ALA A 9 7.21 -18.52 -1.98
C ALA A 9 6.99 -17.31 -2.91
N THR A 10 6.76 -17.53 -4.21
CA THR A 10 6.48 -16.43 -5.16
C THR A 10 5.20 -15.67 -4.79
N THR A 11 4.17 -16.38 -4.34
CA THR A 11 2.90 -15.76 -3.93
C THR A 11 3.08 -14.87 -2.69
N VAL A 12 3.77 -15.38 -1.66
CA VAL A 12 4.06 -14.61 -0.44
C VAL A 12 4.93 -13.39 -0.77
N THR A 13 5.96 -13.56 -1.60
CA THR A 13 6.80 -12.44 -2.06
C THR A 13 5.99 -11.39 -2.80
N GLY A 14 5.09 -11.79 -3.71
CA GLY A 14 4.21 -10.86 -4.42
C GLY A 14 3.31 -10.06 -3.48
N LEU A 15 2.72 -10.71 -2.47
CA LEU A 15 1.88 -10.05 -1.46
C LEU A 15 2.67 -9.07 -0.61
N LEU A 16 3.85 -9.48 -0.12
CA LEU A 16 4.72 -8.60 0.67
C LEU A 16 5.19 -7.41 -0.14
N PHE A 17 5.58 -7.64 -1.40
CA PHE A 17 5.97 -6.58 -2.32
C PHE A 17 4.83 -5.59 -2.55
N GLY A 18 3.61 -6.08 -2.83
CA GLY A 18 2.42 -5.24 -2.97
C GLY A 18 2.12 -4.40 -1.73
N ALA A 19 2.18 -5.01 -0.54
CA ALA A 19 1.99 -4.32 0.72
C ALA A 19 3.07 -3.24 0.97
N SER A 20 4.34 -3.55 0.72
CA SER A 20 5.44 -2.59 0.88
C SER A 20 5.31 -1.40 -0.06
N VAL A 21 5.01 -1.63 -1.34
CA VAL A 21 4.82 -0.56 -2.33
C VAL A 21 3.66 0.35 -1.92
N LEU A 22 2.51 -0.23 -1.57
CA LEU A 22 1.34 0.54 -1.16
C LEU A 22 1.60 1.36 0.11
N PHE A 23 2.28 0.77 1.10
CA PHE A 23 2.67 1.47 2.32
C PHE A 23 3.56 2.69 2.03
N ILE A 24 4.58 2.53 1.18
CA ILE A 24 5.48 3.64 0.81
C ILE A 24 4.71 4.75 0.11
N VAL A 25 3.81 4.42 -0.83
CA VAL A 25 2.97 5.41 -1.53
C VAL A 25 2.11 6.20 -0.54
N ILE A 26 1.43 5.51 0.38
CA ILE A 26 0.61 6.15 1.40
C ILE A 26 1.48 7.06 2.29
N ALA A 27 2.63 6.59 2.75
CA ALA A 27 3.54 7.37 3.59
C ALA A 27 4.03 8.65 2.88
N VAL A 28 4.36 8.56 1.59
CA VAL A 28 4.76 9.73 0.78
C VAL A 28 3.60 10.72 0.65
N LEU A 29 2.38 10.25 0.41
CA LEU A 29 1.20 11.13 0.30
C LEU A 29 0.91 11.88 1.60
N PHE A 30 1.02 11.20 2.75
CA PHE A 30 0.91 11.87 4.05
C PHE A 30 2.07 12.82 4.33
N GLY A 31 3.29 12.50 3.88
CA GLY A 31 4.42 13.44 3.92
C GLY A 31 4.16 14.71 3.10
N ILE A 32 3.55 14.59 1.92
CA ILE A 32 3.15 15.74 1.09
C ILE A 32 2.02 16.52 1.78
N SER A 33 1.03 15.82 2.35
CA SER A 33 -0.07 16.44 3.11
C SER A 33 0.45 17.30 4.27
N ALA A 34 1.49 16.83 4.97
CA ALA A 34 2.12 17.58 6.07
C ALA A 34 2.78 18.90 5.65
N ILE A 35 3.12 19.07 4.37
CA ILE A 35 3.80 20.26 3.84
C ILE A 35 2.79 21.19 3.13
N THR A 36 1.77 20.61 2.52
CA THR A 36 0.82 21.33 1.64
C THR A 36 -0.52 21.64 2.29
N ASP A 37 -0.75 21.10 3.50
CA ASP A 37 -2.04 21.11 4.22
C ASP A 37 -3.21 20.53 3.38
N GLN A 38 -2.92 19.83 2.30
CA GLN A 38 -3.93 19.20 1.43
C GLN A 38 -4.35 17.83 2.00
N PRO A 39 -5.62 17.44 1.87
CA PRO A 39 -6.07 16.11 2.24
C PRO A 39 -5.49 15.04 1.30
N VAL A 40 -5.20 13.86 1.85
CA VAL A 40 -4.90 12.64 1.10
C VAL A 40 -6.21 11.96 0.78
N ILE A 41 -6.52 11.82 -0.52
CA ILE A 41 -7.70 11.09 -0.97
C ILE A 41 -7.27 10.11 -2.06
N ILE A 42 -7.31 8.82 -1.73
CA ILE A 42 -7.21 7.74 -2.71
C ILE A 42 -8.55 7.02 -2.72
N PRO A 43 -9.40 7.24 -3.74
CA PRO A 43 -10.75 6.70 -3.78
C PRO A 43 -10.79 5.19 -3.53
N GLY A 44 -11.59 4.80 -2.54
CA GLY A 44 -11.76 3.39 -2.16
C GLY A 44 -10.59 2.76 -1.41
N ILE A 45 -9.49 3.47 -1.12
CA ILE A 45 -8.29 2.91 -0.47
C ILE A 45 -8.01 3.61 0.86
N VAL A 46 -7.87 4.93 0.86
CA VAL A 46 -7.57 5.70 2.07
C VAL A 46 -8.02 7.15 1.91
N SER A 47 -8.54 7.72 2.99
CA SER A 47 -8.68 9.16 3.15
C SER A 47 -7.98 9.61 4.43
N GLY A 48 -7.52 10.85 4.46
CA GLY A 48 -6.90 11.41 5.65
C GLY A 48 -6.25 12.75 5.41
N GLN A 49 -5.61 13.28 6.45
CA GLN A 49 -4.88 14.54 6.39
C GLN A 49 -3.87 14.59 7.54
N VAL A 50 -2.78 15.34 7.34
CA VAL A 50 -1.91 15.74 8.44
C VAL A 50 -2.35 17.12 8.92
N LEU A 51 -2.72 17.23 10.20
CA LEU A 51 -3.06 18.50 10.85
C LEU A 51 -2.13 18.71 12.05
N LYS A 52 -2.20 19.89 12.67
CA LYS A 52 -1.48 20.16 13.92
C LYS A 52 -2.40 19.97 15.11
N GLU A 53 -1.97 19.16 16.07
CA GLU A 53 -2.59 19.01 17.38
C GLU A 53 -1.56 19.42 18.44
N ASN A 54 -1.81 20.50 19.18
CA ASN A 54 -0.86 21.09 20.13
C ASN A 54 0.52 21.39 19.53
N ASP A 55 0.53 22.01 18.33
CA ASP A 55 1.76 22.30 17.55
C ASP A 55 2.56 21.07 17.07
N ILE A 56 2.04 19.86 17.26
CA ILE A 56 2.66 18.61 16.80
C ILE A 56 1.90 18.08 15.57
N PRO A 57 2.59 17.63 14.50
CA PRO A 57 1.95 16.96 13.38
C PRO A 57 1.21 15.69 13.83
N ALA A 58 -0.10 15.67 13.59
CA ALA A 58 -0.99 14.55 13.85
C ALA A 58 -1.56 14.02 12.54
N VAL A 59 -1.48 12.70 12.34
CA VAL A 59 -1.96 12.03 11.13
C VAL A 59 -3.37 11.49 11.39
N TYR A 60 -4.36 12.06 10.71
CA TYR A 60 -5.71 11.51 10.65
C TYR A 60 -5.78 10.53 9.48
N PHE A 61 -5.94 9.25 9.80
CA PHE A 61 -5.87 8.15 8.83
C PHE A 61 -7.15 7.33 8.87
N ASP A 62 -7.88 7.30 7.76
CA ASP A 62 -9.11 6.51 7.58
C ASP A 62 -8.91 5.48 6.45
N PRO A 63 -8.41 4.27 6.78
CA PRO A 63 -8.13 3.25 5.78
C PRO A 63 -9.37 2.45 5.39
N ASN A 64 -9.54 2.23 4.09
CA ASN A 64 -10.44 1.21 3.57
C ASN A 64 -9.68 -0.12 3.42
N GLY A 65 -9.83 -1.01 4.40
CA GLY A 65 -9.13 -2.30 4.41
C GLY A 65 -9.42 -3.18 3.19
N GLN A 66 -10.63 -3.12 2.63
CA GLN A 66 -11.00 -3.90 1.45
C GLN A 66 -10.28 -3.38 0.19
N GLY A 67 -10.23 -2.06 0.00
CA GLY A 67 -9.53 -1.47 -1.13
C GLY A 67 -8.01 -1.63 -1.04
N ILE A 68 -7.45 -1.50 0.15
CA ILE A 68 -6.03 -1.80 0.42
C ILE A 68 -5.71 -3.24 0.02
N MET A 69 -6.53 -4.21 0.47
CA MET A 69 -6.33 -5.62 0.12
C MET A 69 -6.44 -5.85 -1.40
N LEU A 70 -7.43 -5.24 -2.05
CA LEU A 70 -7.61 -5.34 -3.50
C LEU A 70 -6.36 -4.86 -4.26
N VAL A 71 -5.80 -3.71 -3.87
CA VAL A 71 -4.58 -3.17 -4.52
C VAL A 71 -3.38 -4.07 -4.29
N ILE A 72 -3.20 -4.59 -3.07
CA ILE A 72 -2.12 -5.56 -2.77
C ILE A 72 -2.27 -6.79 -3.66
N LEU A 73 -3.47 -7.34 -3.82
CA LEU A 73 -3.73 -8.49 -4.69
C LEU A 73 -3.43 -8.18 -6.15
N VAL A 74 -3.83 -7.01 -6.65
CA VAL A 74 -3.52 -6.59 -8.03
C VAL A 74 -2.01 -6.54 -8.24
N ILE A 75 -1.26 -5.87 -7.35
CA ILE A 75 0.21 -5.79 -7.46
C ILE A 75 0.84 -7.18 -7.36
N ALA A 76 0.38 -8.02 -6.44
CA ALA A 76 0.90 -9.38 -6.27
C ALA A 76 0.66 -10.23 -7.52
N VAL A 77 -0.52 -10.18 -8.12
CA VAL A 77 -0.84 -10.88 -9.37
C VAL A 77 0.03 -10.37 -10.51
N SER A 78 0.19 -9.05 -10.65
CA SER A 78 1.08 -8.45 -11.65
C SER A 78 2.53 -8.90 -11.47
N TYR A 79 3.02 -8.96 -10.23
CA TYR A 79 4.36 -9.46 -9.91
C TYR A 79 4.53 -10.93 -10.30
N ILE A 80 3.57 -11.79 -9.93
CA ILE A 80 3.61 -13.22 -10.26
C ILE A 80 3.57 -13.42 -11.78
N ALA A 81 2.70 -12.70 -12.49
CA ALA A 81 2.61 -12.76 -13.94
C ALA A 81 3.95 -12.36 -14.61
N ALA A 82 4.55 -11.25 -14.16
CA ALA A 82 5.84 -10.77 -14.65
C ALA A 82 7.02 -11.71 -14.30
N SER A 83 6.94 -12.43 -13.18
CA SER A 83 7.96 -13.41 -12.79
C SER A 83 7.91 -14.69 -13.62
N ARG A 84 6.74 -15.04 -14.18
CA ARG A 84 6.56 -16.23 -15.02
C ARG A 84 6.91 -16.01 -16.49
N SER A 85 6.95 -14.76 -16.94
CA SER A 85 7.31 -14.41 -18.33
C SER A 85 8.82 -14.36 -18.57
N ARG A 86 9.64 -14.66 -17.56
CA ARG A 86 11.11 -14.74 -17.61
C ARG A 86 11.53 -16.19 -17.44
#